data_AF-A0A8B8N6Z5-F1
#
_entry.id   AF-A0A8B8N6Z5-F1
#
_cell.length_a   1.000
_cell.length_b   1.000
_cell.length_c   1.000
_cell.angle_alpha   90.00
_cell.angle_beta   90.00
_cell.angle_gamma   90.00
#
_symmetry.space_group_name_H-M   'P 1'
#
loop_
_entity.id
_entity.type
_entity.pdbx_description
1 polymer ?
#
loop_
_entity_poly.entity_id
_entity_poly.type
_entity_poly.pdbx_seq_one_letter_code
_entity_poly.pdbx_strand_id
1 'polypeptide(L)'
;MADDHSADEPLLLNLTDAESANPPRTAFASAFVKWVLGIAMWLVLGFWVALMFTFPSDAGTEFLESWTRATIGSVYGTTGSMFLVCSGPILVIVVLAIASLMVDGKKELQLKTTSKYPRIRLRTFPILVDGPFGVVSAAEFIGICLFVVFVLWALYAYTMQNLEVLSELSLSSEGKWILMMILTGLRFGTIGIYCLAFLFLPISRGSVLLSIRDVPFEQATRYHVWLGHLTMFFSTFHGLCFVIAWALEGQLLDEILEWADEGVAILPGVISLLAGLLMWVTTLPPPLEGFSSL
;
A
#
# COMPACT_ATOMS: atom_id res chain seq x y z
N MET A 1 -40.94 -59.84 -1.51
CA MET A 1 -39.98 -59.67 -0.40
C MET A 1 -38.63 -59.48 -1.08
N ALA A 2 -38.07 -58.28 -0.89
CA ALA A 2 -36.66 -57.85 -0.98
C ALA A 2 -35.59 -58.98 -1.09
N ASP A 3 -34.44 -58.87 -1.76
CA ASP A 3 -33.57 -57.72 -2.07
C ASP A 3 -32.62 -58.01 -3.26
N ASP A 4 -32.16 -56.92 -3.86
CA ASP A 4 -31.12 -56.77 -4.89
C ASP A 4 -29.74 -56.48 -4.23
N HIS A 5 -28.68 -56.50 -5.04
CA HIS A 5 -27.28 -56.09 -4.77
C HIS A 5 -26.23 -57.19 -4.47
N SER A 6 -25.65 -57.70 -5.56
CA SER A 6 -24.24 -58.14 -5.61
C SER A 6 -23.39 -56.95 -6.07
N ALA A 7 -22.50 -56.47 -5.21
CA ALA A 7 -21.42 -55.55 -5.56
C ALA A 7 -20.14 -56.14 -4.98
N ASP A 8 -19.26 -56.64 -5.84
CA ASP A 8 -17.82 -56.76 -5.58
C ASP A 8 -17.13 -57.11 -6.89
N GLU A 9 -16.85 -56.08 -7.70
CA GLU A 9 -15.85 -56.14 -8.77
C GLU A 9 -14.78 -55.09 -8.42
N PRO A 10 -13.51 -55.47 -8.20
CA PRO A 10 -12.49 -54.52 -7.79
C PRO A 10 -11.98 -53.72 -9.00
N LEU A 11 -12.26 -52.42 -9.00
CA LEU A 11 -11.70 -51.38 -9.88
C LEU A 11 -10.19 -51.19 -9.64
N LEU A 12 -9.38 -52.22 -9.88
CA LEU A 12 -7.91 -52.18 -9.76
C LEU A 12 -7.20 -52.38 -11.10
N LEU A 13 -7.74 -51.81 -12.18
CA LEU A 13 -7.17 -51.99 -13.53
C LEU A 13 -6.92 -50.68 -14.30
N ASN A 14 -6.71 -49.54 -13.62
CA ASN A 14 -6.35 -48.28 -14.30
C ASN A 14 -5.40 -47.35 -13.53
N LEU A 15 -4.69 -47.84 -12.51
CA LEU A 15 -3.75 -47.01 -11.73
C LEU A 15 -2.30 -47.08 -12.22
N THR A 16 -1.96 -47.96 -13.17
CA THR A 16 -0.58 -48.16 -13.64
C THR A 16 -0.23 -47.43 -14.94
N ASP A 17 -1.22 -46.89 -15.67
CA ASP A 17 -0.97 -46.20 -16.95
C ASP A 17 -0.82 -44.67 -16.82
N ALA A 18 -0.96 -44.13 -15.61
CA ALA A 18 -0.88 -42.68 -15.35
C ALA A 18 0.51 -42.20 -14.88
N GLU A 19 1.51 -43.08 -14.73
CA GLU A 19 2.79 -42.76 -14.07
C GLU A 19 3.99 -42.64 -15.03
N SER A 20 3.79 -42.20 -16.28
CA SER A 20 4.93 -41.87 -17.17
C SER A 20 4.71 -40.77 -18.21
N ALA A 21 3.63 -39.99 -18.12
CA ALA A 21 3.47 -38.83 -18.99
C ALA A 21 4.29 -37.65 -18.45
N ASN A 22 5.46 -37.41 -19.06
CA ASN A 22 6.17 -36.12 -18.90
C ASN A 22 5.17 -34.97 -19.09
N PRO A 23 5.16 -33.93 -18.23
CA PRO A 23 4.23 -32.83 -18.39
C PRO A 23 4.40 -32.25 -19.81
N PRO A 24 3.30 -31.94 -20.52
CA PRO A 24 3.38 -31.49 -21.90
C PRO A 24 4.28 -30.24 -21.96
N ARG A 25 5.11 -30.09 -23.01
CA ARG A 25 6.05 -28.96 -23.18
C ARG A 25 5.39 -27.58 -22.95
N THR A 26 4.08 -27.49 -23.19
CA THR A 26 3.24 -26.31 -22.94
C THR A 26 3.07 -25.98 -21.46
N ALA A 27 3.02 -26.97 -20.57
CA ALA A 27 2.94 -26.78 -19.12
C ALA A 27 4.26 -26.27 -18.52
N PHE A 28 5.40 -26.74 -19.05
CA PHE A 28 6.70 -26.21 -18.65
C PHE A 28 6.90 -24.77 -19.13
N ALA A 29 6.52 -24.48 -20.38
CA ALA A 29 6.58 -23.12 -20.93
C ALA A 29 5.69 -22.14 -20.16
N SER A 30 4.45 -22.53 -19.83
CA SER A 30 3.54 -21.67 -19.06
C SER A 30 4.03 -21.44 -17.63
N ALA A 31 4.58 -22.47 -16.97
CA ALA A 31 5.20 -22.33 -15.66
C ALA A 31 6.42 -21.39 -15.68
N PHE A 32 7.27 -21.51 -16.70
CA PHE A 32 8.42 -20.63 -16.89
C PHE A 32 8.00 -19.17 -17.12
N VAL A 33 7.01 -18.93 -17.99
CA VAL A 33 6.49 -17.57 -18.25
C VAL A 33 5.92 -16.94 -16.97
N LYS A 34 5.17 -17.70 -16.15
CA LYS A 34 4.68 -17.21 -14.86
C LYS A 34 5.80 -16.87 -13.88
N TRP A 35 6.85 -17.70 -13.84
CA TRP A 35 7.99 -17.46 -12.97
C TRP A 35 8.72 -16.16 -13.37
N VAL A 36 8.96 -15.95 -14.67
CA VAL A 36 9.53 -14.70 -15.21
C VAL A 36 8.67 -13.50 -14.86
N LEU A 37 7.35 -13.61 -15.06
CA LEU A 37 6.42 -12.52 -14.77
C LEU A 37 6.34 -12.21 -13.27
N GLY A 38 6.41 -13.24 -12.43
CA GLY A 38 6.55 -13.13 -10.98
C GLY A 38 7.79 -12.34 -10.60
N ILE A 39 8.96 -12.69 -11.16
CA ILE A 39 10.21 -11.94 -10.93
C ILE A 39 10.07 -10.49 -11.39
N ALA A 40 9.51 -10.25 -12.57
CA ALA A 40 9.30 -8.89 -13.07
C ALA A 40 8.46 -8.05 -12.11
N MET A 41 7.35 -8.59 -11.60
CA MET A 41 6.53 -7.91 -10.59
C MET A 41 7.32 -7.58 -9.31
N TRP A 42 8.17 -8.49 -8.83
CA TRP A 42 9.02 -8.25 -7.64
C TRP A 42 10.09 -7.20 -7.88
N LEU A 43 10.69 -7.19 -9.08
CA LEU A 43 11.67 -6.17 -9.45
C LEU A 43 11.02 -4.78 -9.52
N VAL A 44 9.84 -4.67 -10.14
CA VAL A 44 9.09 -3.41 -10.20
C VAL A 44 8.70 -2.94 -8.80
N LEU A 45 8.15 -3.81 -7.97
CA LEU A 45 7.75 -3.46 -6.59
C LEU A 45 8.97 -3.07 -5.74
N GLY A 46 10.05 -3.86 -5.79
CA GLY A 46 11.27 -3.63 -5.02
C GLY A 46 11.97 -2.33 -5.44
N PHE A 47 12.09 -2.09 -6.75
CA PHE A 47 12.61 -0.84 -7.28
C PHE A 47 11.77 0.36 -6.84
N TRP A 48 10.44 0.25 -6.94
CA TRP A 48 9.53 1.32 -6.55
C TRP A 48 9.59 1.63 -5.05
N VAL A 49 9.64 0.61 -4.19
CA VAL A 49 9.84 0.79 -2.73
C VAL A 49 11.19 1.44 -2.45
N ALA A 50 12.28 0.95 -3.07
CA ALA A 50 13.60 1.52 -2.88
C ALA A 50 13.66 2.99 -3.32
N LEU A 51 13.00 3.33 -4.44
CA LEU A 51 12.86 4.68 -4.92
C LEU A 51 12.14 5.58 -3.89
N MET A 52 11.05 5.11 -3.27
CA MET A 52 10.35 5.85 -2.20
C MET A 52 11.26 6.18 -1.02
N PHE A 53 12.16 5.27 -0.61
CA PHE A 53 13.12 5.52 0.47
C PHE A 53 14.09 6.67 0.15
N THR A 54 14.36 6.91 -1.13
CA THR A 54 15.23 8.02 -1.56
C THR A 54 14.51 9.36 -1.59
N PHE A 55 13.18 9.41 -1.64
CA PHE A 55 12.42 10.66 -1.81
C PHE A 55 12.66 11.73 -0.75
N PRO A 56 12.84 11.40 0.55
CA PRO A 56 13.17 12.42 1.53
C PRO A 56 14.60 12.98 1.41
N SER A 57 15.48 12.36 0.61
CA SER A 57 16.85 12.82 0.37
C SER A 57 16.95 13.74 -0.85
N ASP A 58 18.05 14.47 -0.96
CA ASP A 58 18.31 15.39 -2.08
C ASP A 58 18.28 14.71 -3.46
N ALA A 59 18.76 13.47 -3.53
CA ALA A 59 18.70 12.68 -4.76
C ALA A 59 17.24 12.36 -5.17
N GLY A 60 16.37 12.14 -4.19
CA GLY A 60 14.96 11.85 -4.43
C GLY A 60 14.17 13.10 -4.80
N THR A 61 14.46 14.25 -4.19
CA THR A 61 13.86 15.53 -4.58
C THR A 61 14.28 15.92 -5.99
N GLU A 62 15.56 15.80 -6.34
CA GLU A 62 16.07 16.04 -7.70
C GLU A 62 15.41 15.10 -8.72
N PHE A 63 15.24 13.81 -8.37
CA PHE A 63 14.52 12.86 -9.20
C PHE A 63 13.07 13.29 -9.44
N LEU A 64 12.34 13.65 -8.38
CA LEU A 64 10.95 14.09 -8.48
C LEU A 64 10.82 15.35 -9.34
N GLU A 65 11.71 16.33 -9.15
CA GLU A 65 11.75 17.53 -9.99
C GLU A 65 12.03 17.22 -11.45
N SER A 66 13.01 16.38 -11.74
CA SER A 66 13.34 15.94 -13.10
C SER A 66 12.17 15.20 -13.73
N TRP A 67 11.53 14.30 -12.99
CA TRP A 67 10.36 13.55 -13.43
C TRP A 67 9.18 14.48 -13.73
N THR A 68 8.88 15.41 -12.83
CA THR A 68 7.82 16.39 -13.02
C THR A 68 8.12 17.27 -14.22
N ARG A 69 9.35 17.77 -14.38
CA ARG A 69 9.75 18.55 -15.56
C ARG A 69 9.54 17.78 -16.87
N ALA A 70 9.80 16.48 -16.88
CA ALA A 70 9.59 15.63 -18.05
C ALA A 70 8.11 15.34 -18.36
N THR A 71 7.24 15.38 -17.35
CA THR A 71 5.83 14.95 -17.47
C THR A 71 4.81 16.08 -17.33
N ILE A 72 5.23 17.29 -16.95
CA ILE A 72 4.36 18.47 -16.75
C ILE A 72 3.64 18.89 -18.03
N GLY A 73 4.23 18.64 -19.21
CA GLY A 73 3.60 18.90 -20.51
C GLY A 73 2.47 17.93 -20.88
N SER A 74 2.18 16.94 -20.03
CA SER A 74 1.02 16.06 -20.19
C SER A 74 -0.29 16.77 -19.77
N VAL A 75 -1.43 16.21 -20.19
CA VAL A 75 -2.78 16.72 -19.87
C VAL A 75 -3.11 16.80 -18.37
N TYR A 76 -2.25 16.29 -17.48
CA TYR A 76 -2.53 16.18 -16.05
C TYR A 76 -1.66 17.09 -15.14
N GLY A 77 -0.71 17.84 -15.71
CA GLY A 77 0.15 18.78 -14.97
C GLY A 77 0.97 18.15 -13.84
N THR A 78 1.38 18.96 -12.86
CA THR A 78 2.20 18.54 -11.70
C THR A 78 1.53 17.45 -10.86
N THR A 79 0.21 17.57 -10.64
CA THR A 79 -0.56 16.58 -9.86
C THR A 79 -0.59 15.22 -10.55
N GLY A 80 -0.78 15.21 -11.88
CA GLY A 80 -0.72 13.98 -12.68
C GLY A 80 0.65 13.33 -12.69
N SER A 81 1.72 14.14 -12.77
CA SER A 81 3.09 13.66 -12.63
C SER A 81 3.27 12.88 -11.33
N MET A 82 2.83 13.46 -10.20
CA MET A 82 2.95 12.82 -8.89
C MET A 82 2.10 11.55 -8.80
N PHE A 83 0.89 11.58 -9.35
CA PHE A 83 0.03 10.39 -9.45
C PHE A 83 0.71 9.27 -10.24
N LEU A 84 1.39 9.57 -11.35
CA LEU A 84 2.11 8.59 -12.15
C LEU A 84 3.29 7.95 -11.39
N VAL A 85 4.05 8.71 -10.62
CA VAL A 85 5.15 8.18 -9.79
C VAL A 85 4.61 7.25 -8.70
N CYS A 86 3.52 7.66 -8.05
CA CYS A 86 2.94 6.93 -6.93
C CYS A 86 2.14 5.69 -7.39
N SER A 87 1.39 5.78 -8.48
CA SER A 87 0.45 4.72 -8.90
C SER A 87 0.87 3.98 -10.15
N GLY A 88 1.75 4.53 -11.00
CA GLY A 88 2.20 3.92 -12.23
C GLY A 88 2.80 2.52 -12.04
N PRO A 89 3.74 2.32 -11.10
CA PRO A 89 4.31 1.00 -10.83
C PRO A 89 3.26 -0.01 -10.34
N ILE A 90 2.25 0.43 -9.59
CA ILE A 90 1.12 -0.42 -9.16
C ILE A 90 0.28 -0.85 -10.37
N LEU A 91 -0.03 0.09 -11.28
CA LEU A 91 -0.75 -0.22 -12.52
C LEU A 91 0.03 -1.22 -13.39
N VAL A 92 1.36 -1.05 -13.51
CA VAL A 92 2.22 -2.02 -14.21
C VAL A 92 2.12 -3.39 -13.56
N ILE A 93 2.22 -3.49 -12.23
CA ILE A 93 2.07 -4.75 -11.49
C ILE A 93 0.70 -5.38 -11.76
N VAL A 94 -0.38 -4.59 -11.80
CA VAL A 94 -1.73 -5.09 -12.12
C VAL A 94 -1.80 -5.64 -13.55
N VAL A 95 -1.22 -4.96 -14.53
CA VAL A 95 -1.17 -5.45 -15.92
C VAL A 95 -0.37 -6.75 -16.03
N LEU A 96 0.80 -6.82 -15.39
CA LEU A 96 1.60 -8.04 -15.33
C LEU A 96 0.83 -9.17 -14.64
N ALA A 97 0.15 -8.88 -13.53
CA ALA A 97 -0.69 -9.86 -12.82
C ALA A 97 -1.82 -10.41 -13.71
N ILE A 98 -2.51 -9.56 -14.47
CA ILE A 98 -3.54 -9.98 -15.43
C ILE A 98 -2.92 -10.85 -16.53
N ALA A 99 -1.76 -10.48 -17.07
CA ALA A 99 -1.07 -11.28 -18.06
C ALA A 99 -0.69 -12.68 -17.53
N SER A 100 -0.28 -12.82 -16.26
CA SER A 100 -0.03 -14.16 -15.68
C SER A 100 -1.29 -15.02 -15.62
N LEU A 101 -2.45 -14.42 -15.36
CA LEU A 101 -3.72 -15.15 -15.34
C LEU A 101 -4.14 -15.61 -16.73
N MET A 102 -3.88 -14.80 -17.76
CA MET A 102 -4.22 -15.17 -19.14
C MET A 102 -3.42 -16.38 -19.62
N VAL A 103 -2.16 -16.50 -19.21
CA VAL A 103 -1.30 -17.67 -19.49
C VAL A 103 -1.85 -18.94 -18.84
N ASP A 104 -2.66 -18.83 -17.79
CA ASP A 104 -3.20 -19.97 -17.04
C ASP A 104 -4.44 -20.63 -17.67
N GLY A 105 -5.04 -20.01 -18.68
CA GLY A 105 -6.25 -20.57 -19.31
C GLY A 105 -7.40 -20.77 -18.31
N LYS A 106 -7.97 -19.68 -17.81
CA LYS A 106 -9.32 -19.60 -17.18
C LYS A 106 -9.65 -20.56 -16.03
N LYS A 107 -8.70 -21.19 -15.33
CA LYS A 107 -9.00 -22.12 -14.22
C LYS A 107 -8.58 -21.72 -12.79
N GLU A 108 -7.84 -20.64 -12.59
CA GLU A 108 -7.34 -20.27 -11.25
C GLU A 108 -8.11 -19.10 -10.58
N LEU A 109 -9.38 -18.87 -10.95
CA LEU A 109 -10.27 -17.92 -10.26
C LEU A 109 -11.31 -18.63 -9.38
N GLN A 110 -11.23 -19.96 -9.29
CA GLN A 110 -11.83 -20.68 -8.18
C GLN A 110 -10.90 -20.47 -6.99
N LEU A 111 -11.37 -19.70 -6.01
CA LEU A 111 -10.91 -19.73 -4.62
C LEU A 111 -10.27 -21.09 -4.34
N LYS A 112 -8.99 -21.08 -3.97
CA LYS A 112 -8.20 -22.24 -3.54
C LYS A 112 -8.87 -22.85 -2.31
N THR A 113 -9.96 -23.58 -2.52
CA THR A 113 -10.66 -24.35 -1.51
C THR A 113 -9.70 -25.45 -1.12
N THR A 114 -9.05 -25.25 0.03
CA THR A 114 -8.36 -26.27 0.83
C THR A 114 -7.48 -27.23 0.03
N SER A 115 -6.26 -26.79 -0.32
CA SER A 115 -5.23 -27.74 -0.72
C SER A 115 -4.80 -28.56 0.50
N LYS A 116 -5.01 -29.87 0.44
CA LYS A 116 -4.80 -30.87 1.49
C LYS A 116 -3.32 -31.29 1.64
N TYR A 117 -2.38 -30.40 1.34
CA TYR A 117 -0.94 -30.65 1.48
C TYR A 117 -0.27 -29.54 2.29
N PRO A 118 0.52 -29.88 3.33
CA PRO A 118 1.26 -28.90 4.11
C PRO A 118 2.43 -28.40 3.26
N ARG A 119 2.22 -27.32 2.49
CA ARG A 119 3.34 -26.58 1.90
C ARG A 119 4.08 -25.86 3.02
N ILE A 120 5.37 -26.14 3.11
CA ILE A 120 6.29 -25.64 4.13
C ILE A 120 6.21 -24.11 4.16
N ARG A 121 5.65 -23.58 5.25
CA ARG A 121 5.56 -22.14 5.53
C ARG A 121 6.96 -21.64 5.88
N LEU A 122 7.60 -20.87 5.00
CA LEU A 122 8.80 -20.07 5.35
C LEU A 122 8.51 -18.95 6.39
N ARG A 123 7.38 -19.04 7.11
CA ARG A 123 6.70 -17.97 7.88
C ARG A 123 6.28 -18.43 9.29
N THR A 124 6.63 -19.64 9.73
CA THR A 124 6.03 -20.27 10.93
C THR A 124 6.74 -20.01 12.26
N PHE A 125 7.67 -19.05 12.33
CA PHE A 125 8.15 -18.55 13.62
C PHE A 125 7.39 -17.27 13.98
N PRO A 126 6.29 -17.38 14.77
CA PRO A 126 5.68 -16.20 15.39
C PRO A 126 6.71 -15.62 16.36
N ILE A 127 7.16 -14.39 16.11
CA ILE A 127 8.07 -13.69 17.03
C ILE A 127 7.25 -12.99 18.13
N LEU A 128 6.07 -12.49 17.77
CA LEU A 128 5.16 -11.85 18.71
C LEU A 128 3.83 -12.60 18.71
N VAL A 129 3.45 -13.11 19.88
CA VAL A 129 2.15 -13.71 20.16
C VAL A 129 1.49 -12.78 21.18
N ASP A 130 0.25 -12.35 20.93
CA ASP A 130 -0.59 -11.53 21.82
C ASP A 130 -0.15 -10.07 22.11
N GLY A 131 0.27 -9.31 21.10
CA GLY A 131 0.34 -7.83 21.17
C GLY A 131 -0.87 -7.13 20.54
N PRO A 132 -0.98 -5.78 20.58
CA PRO A 132 -1.98 -5.02 19.80
C PRO A 132 -1.87 -5.30 18.28
N PHE A 133 -0.75 -5.91 17.89
CA PHE A 133 -0.41 -6.32 16.55
C PHE A 133 -0.85 -7.75 16.19
N GLY A 134 -1.42 -8.53 17.13
CA GLY A 134 -1.77 -9.94 16.97
C GLY A 134 -0.54 -10.84 16.78
N VAL A 135 -0.71 -12.00 16.13
CA VAL A 135 0.42 -12.87 15.77
C VAL A 135 1.16 -12.27 14.58
N VAL A 136 2.44 -11.96 14.75
CA VAL A 136 3.31 -11.37 13.72
C VAL A 136 4.50 -12.30 13.44
N SER A 137 4.68 -12.66 12.17
CA SER A 137 5.84 -13.45 11.70
C SER A 137 7.14 -12.64 11.72
N ALA A 138 8.29 -13.31 11.81
CA ALA A 138 9.61 -12.66 11.73
C ALA A 138 9.77 -11.72 10.52
N ALA A 139 9.35 -12.18 9.33
CA ALA A 139 9.44 -11.39 8.10
C ALA A 139 8.53 -10.14 8.11
N GLU A 140 7.41 -10.23 8.81
CA GLU A 140 6.46 -9.12 8.95
C GLU A 140 6.97 -8.09 9.93
N PHE A 141 7.58 -8.56 11.03
CA PHE A 141 8.23 -7.70 12.00
C PHE A 141 9.34 -6.88 11.33
N ILE A 142 10.16 -7.51 10.48
CA ILE A 142 11.16 -6.81 9.66
C ILE A 142 10.50 -5.75 8.76
N GLY A 143 9.41 -6.09 8.08
CA GLY A 143 8.67 -5.14 7.23
C GLY A 143 8.12 -3.94 8.02
N ILE A 144 7.54 -4.17 9.19
CA ILE A 144 7.07 -3.11 10.09
C ILE A 144 8.23 -2.24 10.56
N CYS A 145 9.34 -2.84 11.00
CA CYS A 145 10.54 -2.11 11.42
C CYS A 145 11.09 -1.27 10.26
N LEU A 146 11.20 -1.82 9.05
CA LEU A 146 11.65 -1.07 7.87
C LEU A 146 10.74 0.11 7.56
N PHE A 147 9.43 -0.05 7.71
CA PHE A 147 8.47 1.02 7.47
C PHE A 147 8.51 2.10 8.56
N VAL A 148 8.69 1.72 9.82
CA VAL A 148 8.94 2.68 10.91
C VAL A 148 10.24 3.45 10.67
N VAL A 149 11.31 2.75 10.26
CA VAL A 149 12.57 3.38 9.88
C VAL A 149 12.37 4.35 8.71
N PHE A 150 11.57 3.99 7.69
CA PHE A 150 11.23 4.88 6.59
C PHE A 150 10.54 6.15 7.07
N VAL A 151 9.53 6.04 7.93
CA VAL A 151 8.81 7.19 8.48
C VAL A 151 9.74 8.08 9.29
N LEU A 152 10.55 7.51 10.18
CA LEU A 152 11.51 8.26 10.99
C LEU A 152 12.58 8.94 10.12
N TRP A 153 13.06 8.24 9.09
CA TRP A 153 13.98 8.79 8.10
C TRP A 153 13.36 9.99 7.36
N ALA A 154 12.14 9.84 6.88
CA ALA A 154 11.43 10.92 6.19
C ALA A 154 11.23 12.14 7.10
N LEU A 155 10.80 11.91 8.34
CA LEU A 155 10.63 12.98 9.33
C LEU A 155 11.96 13.70 9.62
N TYR A 156 13.04 12.95 9.82
CA TYR A 156 14.36 13.52 10.06
C TYR A 156 14.85 14.37 8.87
N ALA A 157 14.87 13.78 7.67
CA ALA A 157 15.41 14.43 6.47
C ALA A 157 14.61 15.69 6.14
N TYR A 158 13.28 15.62 6.17
CA TYR A 158 12.43 16.77 5.93
C TYR A 158 12.53 17.85 7.02
N THR A 159 12.75 17.46 8.28
CA THR A 159 13.00 18.46 9.34
C THR A 159 14.29 19.21 9.07
N MET A 160 15.36 18.52 8.68
CA MET A 160 16.64 19.17 8.35
C MET A 160 16.50 20.12 7.17
N GLN A 161 15.85 19.70 6.08
CA GLN A 161 15.56 20.57 4.94
C GLN A 161 14.75 21.82 5.35
N ASN A 162 13.74 21.65 6.20
CA ASN A 162 12.95 22.80 6.67
C ASN A 162 13.78 23.77 7.51
N LEU A 163 14.70 23.26 8.35
CA LEU A 163 15.60 24.09 9.15
C LEU A 163 16.60 24.85 8.29
N GLU A 164 17.12 24.24 7.23
CA GLU A 164 17.99 24.89 6.25
C GLU A 164 17.27 26.06 5.57
N VAL A 165 16.06 25.84 5.05
CA VAL A 165 15.22 26.89 4.44
C VAL A 165 14.95 28.02 5.44
N LEU A 166 14.64 27.70 6.70
CA LEU A 166 14.42 28.70 7.75
C LEU A 166 15.67 29.50 8.12
N SER A 167 16.86 28.91 7.96
CA SER A 167 18.14 29.56 8.28
C SER A 167 18.54 30.59 7.23
N GLU A 168 18.17 30.36 5.97
CA GLU A 168 18.47 31.26 4.85
C GLU A 168 17.57 32.50 4.83
N LEU A 169 16.35 32.39 5.38
CA LEU A 169 15.35 33.46 5.35
C LEU A 169 15.44 34.36 6.59
N SER A 170 15.61 35.67 6.37
CA SER A 170 15.63 36.70 7.43
C SER A 170 14.21 37.14 7.81
N LEU A 171 13.43 36.24 8.43
CA LEU A 171 12.07 36.51 8.92
C LEU A 171 12.02 36.84 10.42
N SER A 172 10.94 37.46 10.87
CA SER A 172 10.63 37.63 12.30
C SER A 172 10.45 36.27 12.98
N SER A 173 10.57 36.22 14.31
CA SER A 173 10.38 34.97 15.06
C SER A 173 9.00 34.33 14.81
N GLU A 174 7.97 35.16 14.65
CA GLU A 174 6.60 34.73 14.34
C GLU A 174 6.51 34.18 12.91
N GLY A 175 7.05 34.91 11.93
CA GLY A 175 7.07 34.46 10.54
C GLY A 175 7.84 33.14 10.36
N LYS A 176 8.93 32.93 11.11
CA LYS A 176 9.65 31.64 11.13
C LYS A 176 8.79 30.50 11.66
N TRP A 177 8.01 30.74 12.73
CA TRP A 177 7.13 29.71 13.28
C TRP A 177 6.00 29.34 12.33
N ILE A 178 5.36 30.33 11.72
CA ILE A 178 4.29 30.12 10.72
C ILE A 178 4.85 29.36 9.51
N LEU A 179 6.00 29.79 8.97
CA LEU A 179 6.65 29.10 7.86
C LEU A 179 7.03 27.66 8.23
N MET A 180 7.55 27.42 9.44
CA MET A 180 7.86 26.06 9.91
C MET A 180 6.60 25.20 9.94
N MET A 181 5.46 25.75 10.36
CA MET A 181 4.18 25.06 10.39
C MET A 181 3.73 24.69 8.97
N ILE A 182 3.78 25.63 8.03
CA ILE A 182 3.43 25.41 6.61
C ILE A 182 4.32 24.33 5.99
N LEU A 183 5.64 24.45 6.14
CA LEU A 183 6.59 23.46 5.63
C LEU A 183 6.33 22.09 6.25
N THR A 184 6.19 22.01 7.57
CA THR A 184 5.89 20.74 8.26
C THR A 184 4.58 20.13 7.78
N GLY A 185 3.54 20.94 7.59
CA GLY A 185 2.27 20.53 6.98
C GLY A 185 2.47 19.91 5.61
N LEU A 186 3.22 20.56 4.71
CA LEU A 186 3.53 20.05 3.37
C LEU A 186 4.25 18.69 3.42
N ARG A 187 5.19 18.52 4.36
CA ARG A 187 5.95 17.27 4.54
C ARG A 187 5.06 16.14 5.07
N PHE A 188 4.18 16.41 6.02
CA PHE A 188 3.17 15.43 6.45
C PHE A 188 2.23 15.03 5.32
N GLY A 189 1.78 15.97 4.49
CA GLY A 189 0.96 15.67 3.32
C GLY A 189 1.69 14.75 2.35
N THR A 190 2.97 15.01 2.12
CA THR A 190 3.83 14.19 1.25
C THR A 190 4.00 12.75 1.79
N ILE A 191 4.29 12.59 3.09
CA ILE A 191 4.38 11.27 3.74
C ILE A 191 3.02 10.55 3.68
N GLY A 192 1.92 11.28 3.90
CA GLY A 192 0.56 10.78 3.78
C GLY A 192 0.26 10.25 2.37
N ILE A 193 0.69 10.96 1.32
CA ILE A 193 0.58 10.51 -0.08
C ILE A 193 1.37 9.22 -0.32
N TYR A 194 2.57 9.08 0.24
CA TYR A 194 3.33 7.82 0.12
C TYR A 194 2.60 6.66 0.79
N CYS A 195 2.04 6.89 1.98
CA CYS A 195 1.22 5.88 2.67
C CYS A 195 -0.03 5.52 1.85
N LEU A 196 -0.70 6.52 1.27
CA LEU A 196 -1.85 6.34 0.39
C LEU A 196 -1.48 5.56 -0.88
N ALA A 197 -0.30 5.78 -1.46
CA ALA A 197 0.18 5.03 -2.61
C ALA A 197 0.23 3.53 -2.31
N PHE A 198 0.75 3.15 -1.13
CA PHE A 198 0.77 1.76 -0.70
C PHE A 198 -0.64 1.16 -0.46
N LEU A 199 -1.66 1.98 -0.15
CA LEU A 199 -3.05 1.50 -0.01
C LEU A 199 -3.63 1.03 -1.35
N PHE A 200 -3.15 1.56 -2.48
CA PHE A 200 -3.60 1.14 -3.81
C PHE A 200 -3.07 -0.24 -4.24
N LEU A 201 -2.16 -0.85 -3.46
CA LEU A 201 -1.77 -2.23 -3.72
C LEU A 201 -3.01 -3.14 -3.60
N PRO A 202 -3.32 -3.95 -4.63
CA PRO A 202 -4.57 -4.71 -4.68
C PRO A 202 -4.55 -5.87 -3.66
N ILE A 203 -5.20 -5.63 -2.52
CA ILE A 203 -5.35 -6.58 -1.41
C ILE A 203 -6.71 -7.32 -1.48
N SER A 204 -7.45 -7.25 -2.59
CA SER A 204 -8.74 -7.95 -2.72
C SER A 204 -8.62 -9.47 -2.57
N ARG A 205 -9.64 -10.12 -1.99
CA ARG A 205 -9.72 -11.59 -1.88
C ARG A 205 -9.62 -12.19 -3.28
N GLY A 206 -8.63 -13.06 -3.51
CA GLY A 206 -8.37 -13.64 -4.83
C GLY A 206 -7.50 -12.79 -5.77
N SER A 207 -6.91 -11.69 -5.27
CA SER A 207 -5.87 -10.95 -5.99
C SER A 207 -4.70 -11.88 -6.34
N VAL A 208 -4.27 -11.82 -7.60
CA VAL A 208 -3.13 -12.57 -8.13
C VAL A 208 -1.87 -12.33 -7.31
N LEU A 209 -1.69 -11.10 -6.80
CA LEU A 209 -0.55 -10.72 -5.97
C LEU A 209 -0.50 -11.53 -4.67
N LEU A 210 -1.65 -11.71 -4.02
CA LEU A 210 -1.78 -12.50 -2.79
C LEU A 210 -1.69 -14.01 -3.08
N SER A 211 -2.26 -14.44 -4.21
CA SER A 211 -2.23 -15.84 -4.66
C SER A 211 -0.82 -16.33 -4.99
N ILE A 212 -0.02 -15.51 -5.68
CA ILE A 212 1.39 -15.82 -6.00
C ILE A 212 2.26 -15.89 -4.76
N ARG A 213 1.93 -15.13 -3.70
CA ARG A 213 2.78 -15.00 -2.50
C ARG A 213 2.29 -15.84 -1.31
N ASP A 214 1.22 -16.63 -1.46
CA ASP A 214 0.59 -17.41 -0.40
C ASP A 214 0.41 -16.58 0.91
N VAL A 215 0.13 -15.26 0.80
CA VAL A 215 -0.15 -14.41 1.97
C VAL A 215 -1.60 -14.62 2.38
N PRO A 216 -1.87 -14.97 3.65
CA PRO A 216 -3.25 -15.07 4.12
C PRO A 216 -3.94 -13.71 4.03
N PHE A 217 -5.15 -13.69 3.49
CA PHE A 217 -5.93 -12.46 3.25
C PHE A 217 -6.19 -11.68 4.54
N GLU A 218 -6.40 -12.38 5.65
CA GLU A 218 -6.63 -11.82 6.99
C GLU A 218 -5.47 -10.89 7.39
N GLN A 219 -4.26 -11.29 7.02
CA GLN A 219 -3.06 -10.58 7.38
C GLN A 219 -2.78 -9.39 6.47
N ALA A 220 -3.05 -9.53 5.16
CA ALA A 220 -2.94 -8.43 4.22
C ALA A 220 -3.95 -7.32 4.57
N THR A 221 -5.17 -7.69 4.97
CA THR A 221 -6.20 -6.76 5.45
C THR A 221 -5.74 -6.01 6.70
N ARG A 222 -5.09 -6.69 7.65
CA ARG A 222 -4.53 -6.05 8.86
C ARG A 222 -3.51 -4.96 8.51
N TYR A 223 -2.62 -5.19 7.56
CA TYR A 223 -1.67 -4.15 7.12
C TYR A 223 -2.33 -3.00 6.38
N HIS A 224 -3.34 -3.30 5.57
CA HIS A 224 -4.13 -2.26 4.91
C HIS A 224 -4.80 -1.34 5.93
N VAL A 225 -5.37 -1.90 7.01
CA VAL A 225 -5.95 -1.12 8.11
C VAL A 225 -4.89 -0.24 8.80
N TRP A 226 -3.73 -0.78 9.15
CA TRP A 226 -2.67 0.01 9.80
C TRP A 226 -2.14 1.14 8.92
N LEU A 227 -1.94 0.84 7.63
CA LEU A 227 -1.53 1.83 6.66
C LEU A 227 -2.61 2.90 6.46
N GLY A 228 -3.89 2.50 6.56
CA GLY A 228 -5.04 3.40 6.61
C GLY A 228 -4.97 4.36 7.80
N HIS A 229 -4.75 3.84 9.01
CA HIS A 229 -4.55 4.67 10.21
C HIS A 229 -3.39 5.65 10.04
N LEU A 230 -2.27 5.21 9.49
CA LEU A 230 -1.11 6.07 9.29
C LEU A 230 -1.35 7.16 8.24
N THR A 231 -2.02 6.81 7.13
CA THR A 231 -2.44 7.77 6.10
C THR A 231 -3.33 8.84 6.71
N MET A 232 -4.32 8.43 7.51
CA MET A 232 -5.22 9.38 8.18
C MET A 232 -4.51 10.23 9.22
N PHE A 233 -3.58 9.66 9.99
CA PHE A 233 -2.75 10.41 10.94
C PHE A 233 -1.98 11.54 10.23
N PHE A 234 -1.21 11.22 9.19
CA PHE A 234 -0.41 12.22 8.48
C PHE A 234 -1.26 13.24 7.72
N SER A 235 -2.34 12.82 7.06
CA SER A 235 -3.25 13.75 6.37
C SER A 235 -3.98 14.68 7.34
N THR A 236 -4.29 14.23 8.55
CA THR A 236 -4.88 15.07 9.60
C THR A 236 -3.88 16.09 10.12
N PHE A 237 -2.65 15.67 10.43
CA PHE A 237 -1.60 16.59 10.88
C PHE A 237 -1.20 17.59 9.79
N HIS A 238 -1.17 17.16 8.52
CA HIS A 238 -1.03 18.03 7.37
C HIS A 238 -2.08 19.15 7.39
N GLY A 239 -3.37 18.80 7.43
CA GLY A 239 -4.45 19.79 7.48
C GLY A 239 -4.39 20.68 8.73
N LEU A 240 -4.08 20.10 9.89
CA LEU A 240 -4.00 20.83 11.16
C LEU A 240 -2.89 21.90 11.15
N CYS A 241 -1.73 21.59 10.58
CA CYS A 241 -0.65 22.56 10.41
C CYS A 241 -1.11 23.78 9.59
N PHE A 242 -1.78 23.56 8.46
CA PHE A 242 -2.30 24.64 7.61
C PHE A 242 -3.40 25.44 8.30
N VAL A 243 -4.35 24.77 8.95
CA VAL A 243 -5.42 25.43 9.72
C VAL A 243 -4.84 26.35 10.79
N ILE A 244 -3.83 25.90 11.54
CA ILE A 244 -3.18 26.72 12.57
C ILE A 244 -2.42 27.90 11.93
N ALA A 245 -1.63 27.65 10.88
CA ALA A 245 -0.87 28.69 10.20
C ALA A 245 -1.78 29.81 9.66
N TRP A 246 -2.80 29.45 8.89
CA TRP A 246 -3.73 30.41 8.31
C TRP A 246 -4.62 31.11 9.34
N ALA A 247 -4.92 30.46 10.48
CA ALA A 247 -5.60 31.10 11.59
C ALA A 247 -4.73 32.19 12.23
N LEU A 248 -3.43 31.97 12.38
CA LEU A 248 -2.50 32.97 12.90
C LEU A 248 -2.32 34.15 11.94
N GLU A 249 -2.34 33.89 10.63
CA GLU A 249 -2.26 34.93 9.59
C GLU A 249 -3.59 35.68 9.36
N GLY A 250 -4.69 35.19 9.95
CA GLY A 250 -6.02 35.81 9.83
C GLY A 250 -6.73 35.55 8.50
N GLN A 251 -6.23 34.61 7.68
CA GLN A 251 -6.74 34.30 6.34
C GLN A 251 -7.37 32.90 6.20
N LEU A 252 -7.66 32.24 7.33
CA LEU A 252 -8.15 30.86 7.38
C LEU A 252 -9.33 30.54 6.44
N LEU A 253 -10.36 31.39 6.44
CA LEU A 253 -11.58 31.12 5.66
C LEU A 253 -11.35 31.33 4.17
N ASP A 254 -10.52 32.30 3.80
CA ASP A 254 -10.21 32.61 2.41
C ASP A 254 -9.43 31.44 1.78
N GLU A 255 -8.41 30.94 2.48
CA GLU A 255 -7.58 29.82 2.05
C GLU A 255 -8.36 28.48 1.99
N ILE A 256 -9.13 28.14 3.03
CA ILE A 256 -9.88 26.86 3.07
C ILE A 256 -10.93 26.75 1.95
N LEU A 257 -11.53 27.88 1.58
CA LEU A 257 -12.55 27.95 0.54
C LEU A 257 -11.98 28.22 -0.85
N GLU A 258 -10.67 28.40 -0.96
CA GLU A 258 -10.03 28.70 -2.23
C GLU A 258 -10.13 27.51 -3.19
N TRP A 259 -10.60 27.83 -4.39
CA TRP A 259 -10.64 26.91 -5.53
C TRP A 259 -9.66 27.40 -6.59
N ALA A 260 -8.47 26.81 -6.62
CA ALA A 260 -7.45 27.11 -7.61
C ALA A 260 -7.60 26.20 -8.85
N ASP A 261 -7.61 26.81 -10.05
CA ASP A 261 -7.64 26.07 -11.33
C ASP A 261 -6.28 25.46 -11.69
N GLU A 262 -5.19 26.02 -11.14
CA GLU A 262 -3.82 25.54 -11.31
C GLU A 262 -3.12 25.43 -9.96
N GLY A 263 -2.31 24.38 -9.76
CA GLY A 263 -1.54 24.19 -8.53
C GLY A 263 -2.24 23.31 -7.48
N VAL A 264 -2.14 23.70 -6.20
CA VAL A 264 -2.64 22.91 -5.07
C VAL A 264 -4.10 23.24 -4.81
N ALA A 265 -4.99 22.29 -5.07
CA ALA A 265 -6.42 22.49 -4.85
C ALA A 265 -6.79 22.31 -3.37
N ILE A 266 -6.96 23.43 -2.64
CA ILE A 266 -7.22 23.42 -1.19
C ILE A 266 -8.61 22.87 -0.87
N LEU A 267 -9.68 23.45 -1.43
CA LEU A 267 -11.05 23.03 -1.11
C LEU A 267 -11.32 21.54 -1.39
N PRO A 268 -10.92 20.96 -2.54
CA PRO A 268 -11.00 19.51 -2.77
C PRO A 268 -10.20 18.69 -1.73
N GLY A 269 -9.04 19.17 -1.30
CA GLY A 269 -8.25 18.56 -0.24
C GLY A 269 -9.01 18.52 1.10
N VAL A 270 -9.66 19.62 1.48
CA VAL A 270 -10.50 19.70 2.69
C VAL A 270 -11.67 18.72 2.61
N ILE A 271 -12.39 18.70 1.48
CA ILE A 271 -13.51 17.76 1.26
C ILE A 271 -13.03 16.31 1.35
N SER A 272 -11.92 15.98 0.69
CA SER A 272 -11.34 14.64 0.72
C SER A 272 -10.89 14.24 2.13
N LEU A 273 -10.28 15.16 2.88
CA LEU A 273 -9.85 14.89 4.26
C LEU A 273 -11.05 14.65 5.18
N LEU A 274 -12.12 15.44 5.07
CA LEU A 274 -13.36 15.24 5.83
C LEU A 274 -14.02 13.89 5.52
N ALA A 275 -14.10 13.52 4.23
CA ALA A 275 -14.60 12.21 3.83
C ALA A 275 -13.72 11.08 4.39
N GLY A 276 -12.39 11.24 4.33
CA GLY A 276 -11.43 10.32 4.93
C GLY A 276 -11.61 10.16 6.43
N LEU A 277 -11.77 11.27 7.17
CA LEU A 277 -12.00 11.28 8.61
C LEU A 277 -13.31 10.58 8.97
N LEU A 278 -14.38 10.83 8.21
CA LEU A 278 -15.66 10.16 8.42
C LEU A 278 -15.53 8.64 8.22
N MET A 279 -14.88 8.21 7.14
CA MET A 279 -14.57 6.78 6.91
C MET A 279 -13.67 6.23 8.02
N TRP A 280 -12.74 7.02 8.54
CA TRP A 280 -11.82 6.56 9.57
C TRP A 280 -12.50 6.35 10.91
N VAL A 281 -13.35 7.28 11.33
CA VAL A 281 -14.13 7.17 12.58
C VAL A 281 -15.01 5.92 12.57
N THR A 282 -15.61 5.56 11.43
CA THR A 282 -16.45 4.36 11.33
C THR A 282 -15.66 3.04 11.37
N THR A 283 -14.32 3.09 11.21
CA THR A 283 -13.45 1.91 11.36
C THR A 283 -12.98 1.69 12.81
N LEU A 284 -13.17 2.67 13.70
CA LEU A 284 -12.82 2.50 15.10
C LEU A 284 -13.79 1.51 15.76
N PRO A 285 -13.29 0.61 16.63
CA PRO A 285 -14.18 -0.26 17.38
C PRO A 285 -15.16 0.61 18.19
N PRO A 286 -16.45 0.24 18.26
CA PRO A 286 -17.41 0.99 19.06
C PRO A 286 -16.87 1.08 20.49
N PRO A 287 -17.03 2.23 21.17
CA PRO A 287 -16.71 2.31 22.59
C PRO A 287 -17.49 1.19 23.27
N LEU A 288 -16.77 0.29 23.94
CA LEU A 288 -17.34 -0.83 24.68
C LEU A 288 -18.53 -0.30 25.48
N GLU A 289 -19.75 -0.58 25.02
CA GLU A 289 -20.92 -0.33 25.84
C GLU A 289 -20.71 -1.14 27.12
N GLY A 290 -20.71 -0.42 28.23
CA GLY A 290 -20.23 -0.91 29.51
C GLY A 290 -20.95 -2.16 29.98
N PHE A 291 -20.30 -2.86 30.90
CA PHE A 291 -20.94 -3.47 32.06
C PHE A 291 -22.42 -3.85 31.87
N SER A 292 -22.67 -4.96 31.19
CA SER A 292 -23.90 -5.72 31.41
C SER A 292 -23.60 -6.78 32.48
N SER A 293 -23.85 -6.37 33.73
CA SER A 293 -24.31 -7.15 34.87
C SER A 293 -24.35 -8.69 34.74
N LEU A 294 -23.49 -9.39 35.50
CA LEU A 294 -23.83 -10.33 36.58
C LEU A 294 -22.55 -10.87 37.25
#